data_AF-A0A356WZD0-F1
#
_entry.id   AF-A0A356WZD0-F1
#
_cell.length_a   1.000
_cell.length_b   1.000
_cell.length_c   1.000
_cell.angle_alpha   90.00
_cell.angle_beta   90.00
_cell.angle_gamma   90.00
#
_symmetry.space_group_name_H-M   'P 1'
#
loop_
_entity.id
_entity.type
_entity.pdbx_description
1 polymer ?
#
loop_
_entity_poly.entity_id
_entity_poly.type
_entity_poly.pdbx_seq_one_letter_code
_entity_poly.pdbx_strand_id
1 'polypeptide(L)' 'MINEELIFRINELRKQKNAIILAHNYQVPEVQDIADYIGDSLGLARKAAKTNAETIVFCG' A
#
# COMPACT_ATOMS: atom_id res chain seq x y z
N MET A 1 16.96 8.54 5.85
CA MET A 1 16.22 8.38 7.13
C MET A 1 14.76 8.26 6.78
N ILE A 2 14.11 7.23 7.28
CA ILE A 2 12.65 7.07 7.13
C ILE A 2 11.97 8.17 7.94
N ASN A 3 10.97 8.85 7.35
CA ASN A 3 10.20 9.87 8.06
C ASN A 3 9.11 9.20 8.91
N GLU A 4 9.39 9.00 10.19
CA GLU A 4 8.49 8.32 11.14
C GLU A 4 7.15 9.03 11.30
N GLU A 5 7.13 10.37 11.28
CA GLU A 5 5.89 11.17 11.34
C GLU A 5 5.00 10.88 10.12
N LEU A 6 5.61 10.81 8.94
CA LEU A 6 4.89 10.50 7.70
C LEU A 6 4.30 9.08 7.74
N ILE A 7 5.09 8.08 8.17
CA ILE A 7 4.62 6.69 8.30
C ILE A 7 3.47 6.60 9.30
N PHE A 8 3.58 7.26 10.45
CA PHE A 8 2.53 7.30 11.45
C PHE A 8 1.23 7.85 10.83
N ARG A 9 1.32 8.98 10.13
CA ARG A 9 0.15 9.62 9.52
C ARG A 9 -0.47 8.81 8.40
N ILE A 10 0.33 8.13 7.57
CA ILE A 10 -0.17 7.21 6.53
C ILE A 10 -0.91 6.03 7.19
N ASN A 11 -0.35 5.45 8.25
CA ASN A 11 -0.97 4.35 8.97
C ASN A 11 -2.30 4.72 9.62
N GLU A 12 -2.40 5.92 10.21
CA GLU A 12 -3.66 6.39 10.78
C GLU A 12 -4.71 6.64 9.69
N LEU A 13 -4.31 7.27 8.58
CA LEU A 13 -5.23 7.53 7.46
C LEU A 13 -5.73 6.24 6.80
N ARG A 14 -4.87 5.24 6.58
CA ARG A 14 -5.30 3.99 5.93
C ARG A 14 -6.26 3.19 6.80
N LYS A 15 -6.10 3.22 8.14
CA LYS A 15 -7.09 2.62 9.06
C LYS A 15 -8.43 3.35 9.00
N GLN A 16 -8.41 4.68 9.10
CA GLN A 16 -9.63 5.51 9.05
C GLN A 16 -10.41 5.35 7.75
N LYS A 17 -9.71 5.12 6.64
CA LYS A 17 -10.30 4.97 5.30
C LYS A 17 -10.55 3.52 4.90
N ASN A 18 -10.31 2.56 5.80
CA ASN A 18 -10.33 1.13 5.50
C ASN A 18 -9.61 0.84 4.16
N ALA A 19 -8.38 1.34 4.06
CA ALA A 19 -7.60 1.35 2.84
C ALA A 19 -6.48 0.31 2.87
N ILE A 20 -6.21 -0.29 1.72
CA ILE A 20 -5.00 -1.10 1.49
C ILE A 20 -4.04 -0.36 0.56
N ILE A 21 -2.74 -0.55 0.78
CA ILE A 21 -1.66 -0.02 -0.05
C ILE A 21 -1.09 -1.17 -0.87
N LEU A 22 -1.17 -1.05 -2.19
CA LEU A 22 -0.60 -2.00 -3.15
C LEU A 22 0.58 -1.34 -3.85
N ALA A 23 1.73 -2.00 -3.92
CA ALA A 23 2.93 -1.44 -4.54
C ALA A 23 3.52 -2.38 -5.61
N HIS A 24 3.91 -1.82 -6.76
CA HIS A 24 4.70 -2.57 -7.73
C HIS A 24 6.12 -2.84 -7.22
N ASN A 25 6.72 -3.93 -7.69
CA ASN A 25 8.12 -4.31 -7.43
C ASN A 25 9.16 -3.21 -7.80
N TYR A 26 8.75 -2.17 -8.53
CA TYR A 26 9.62 -1.08 -8.98
C TYR A 26 9.54 0.17 -8.09
N GLN A 27 8.69 0.16 -7.06
CA GLN A 27 8.64 1.28 -6.12
C GLN A 27 9.92 1.42 -5.32
N VAL A 28 10.17 2.62 -4.82
CA VAL A 28 11.29 2.88 -3.90
C VAL A 28 11.10 2.07 -2.61
N PRO A 29 12.19 1.65 -1.94
CA PRO A 29 12.12 0.77 -0.75
C PRO A 29 11.19 1.30 0.35
N GLU A 30 11.23 2.60 0.62
CA GLU A 30 10.39 3.24 1.64
C GLU A 30 8.88 3.15 1.37
N VAL A 31 8.45 2.99 0.11
CA VAL A 31 7.06 2.74 -0.26
C VAL A 31 6.73 1.25 -0.12
N GLN A 32 7.66 0.37 -0.48
CA GLN A 32 7.51 -1.07 -0.32
C GLN A 32 7.36 -1.44 1.16
N ASP A 33 8.16 -0.83 2.05
CA ASP A 33 8.17 -1.10 3.50
C ASP A 33 6.81 -0.86 4.19
N ILE A 34 5.95 -0.02 3.62
CA ILE A 34 4.62 0.30 4.16
C ILE A 34 3.45 -0.32 3.39
N ALA A 35 3.72 -1.04 2.29
CA ALA A 35 2.69 -1.64 1.46
C ALA A 35 2.08 -2.89 2.12
N ASP A 36 0.78 -3.10 1.94
CA ASP A 36 0.09 -4.32 2.38
C ASP A 36 0.34 -5.51 1.46
N TYR A 37 0.76 -5.23 0.22
CA TYR A 37 1.20 -6.22 -0.75
C TYR A 37 2.11 -5.59 -1.79
N ILE A 38 3.21 -6.28 -2.08
CA ILE A 38 4.17 -5.93 -3.13
C ILE A 38 4.12 -7.03 -4.20
N GLY A 39 4.07 -6.65 -5.47
CA GLY A 39 4.06 -7.65 -6.55
C GLY A 39 4.19 -7.08 -7.95
N ASP A 40 4.07 -7.98 -8.93
CA ASP A 40 3.92 -7.62 -10.34
C ASP A 40 2.46 -7.33 -10.69
N SER A 41 2.19 -7.01 -11.96
CA SER A 41 0.85 -6.65 -12.42
C SER A 41 -0.20 -7.73 -12.15
N LEU A 42 0.14 -9.03 -12.26
CA LEU A 42 -0.81 -10.12 -12.04
C LEU A 42 -1.09 -10.31 -10.55
N GLY A 43 -0.06 -10.24 -9.71
CA GLY A 43 -0.19 -10.29 -8.26
C GLY A 43 -1.08 -9.17 -7.74
N LEU A 44 -0.82 -7.94 -8.19
CA LEU A 44 -1.57 -6.75 -7.82
C LEU A 44 -3.03 -6.85 -8.25
N ALA A 45 -3.31 -7.26 -9.50
CA ALA A 45 -4.67 -7.44 -9.98
C ALA A 45 -5.46 -8.48 -9.17
N ARG A 46 -4.82 -9.61 -8.83
CA ARG A 46 -5.44 -10.64 -7.98
C ARG A 46 -5.68 -10.17 -6.55
N LYS A 47 -4.79 -9.35 -5.99
CA LYS A 47 -4.96 -8.79 -4.64
C LYS A 47 -6.07 -7.75 -4.60
N ALA A 48 -6.10 -6.85 -5.58
CA ALA A 48 -7.17 -5.86 -5.75
C ALA A 48 -8.55 -6.53 -5.90
N ALA A 49 -8.65 -7.61 -6.69
CA ALA A 49 -9.91 -8.33 -6.88
C ALA A 49 -10.41 -9.09 -5.64
N LYS A 50 -9.56 -9.33 -4.63
CA LYS A 50 -9.88 -10.12 -3.44
C LYS A 50 -10.05 -9.28 -2.16
N THR A 51 -9.79 -7.99 -2.23
CA THR A 51 -9.84 -7.13 -1.03
C THR A 51 -11.28 -6.73 -0.70
N ASN A 52 -11.56 -6.60 0.60
CA ASN A 52 -12.79 -6.00 1.12
C ASN A 52 -12.55 -4.56 1.60
N ALA A 53 -11.38 -3.99 1.31
CA ALA A 53 -11.04 -2.61 1.62
C ALA A 53 -11.90 -1.65 0.79
N GLU A 54 -12.32 -0.54 1.40
CA GLU A 54 -13.11 0.50 0.72
C GLU A 54 -12.24 1.33 -0.22
N THR A 55 -10.96 1.46 0.09
CA THR A 55 -10.00 2.25 -0.71
C THR A 55 -8.79 1.41 -1.07
N ILE A 56 -8.33 1.53 -2.31
CA ILE A 56 -7.04 1.00 -2.76
C ILE A 56 -6.14 2.20 -3.07
N VAL A 57 -5.03 2.31 -2.34
CA VAL A 57 -3.94 3.23 -2.68
C VAL A 57 -2.95 2.44 -3.52
N PHE A 58 -2.89 2.77 -4.81
CA PHE A 58 -2.09 2.03 -5.78
C PHE A 58 -0.79 2.79 -6.07
N CYS A 59 0.33 2.24 -5.63
CA CYS A 59 1.68 2.78 -5.77
C CYS A 59 2.41 2.09 -6.92
N GLY A 60 2.01 2.42 -8.15
CA GLY A 60 2.55 1.83 -9.38
C GLY A 60 2.00 0.45 -9.70
#